data_AF-A0A1A8D1U4-F1
#
_entry.id   AF-A0A1A8D1U4-F1
#
_cell.length_a   1.000
_cell.length_b   1.000
_cell.length_c   1.000
_cell.angle_alpha   90.00
_cell.angle_beta   90.00
_cell.angle_gamma   90.00
#
_symmetry.space_group_name_H-M   'P 1'
#
loop_
_entity.id
_entity.type
_entity.pdbx_description
1 polymer ?
#
loop_
_entity_poly.entity_id
_entity_poly.type
_entity_poly.pdbx_seq_one_letter_code
_entity_poly.pdbx_strand_id
1 'polypeptide(L)'
;QEPFPILAPVNGIASLKACFEFFIDLDIDYHRRFFRDLGLTDNDIKSKEHLPYGDKIHELMNIWVEQEGRKASLNDLLEILLNLNQRTTAEKIKDKAVQNCYYCFES
;
A
#
# COMPACT_ATOMS: atom_id res chain seq x y z
N GLN A 1 -9.87 -20.71 0.50
CA GLN A 1 -8.78 -19.76 0.73
C GLN A 1 -8.90 -19.25 2.15
N GLU A 2 -7.82 -19.22 2.92
CA GLU A 2 -7.84 -18.64 4.26
C GLU A 2 -7.97 -17.12 4.18
N PRO A 3 -8.79 -16.50 5.07
CA PRO A 3 -8.93 -15.05 5.14
C PRO A 3 -7.56 -14.41 5.42
N PHE A 4 -7.31 -13.26 4.78
CA PHE A 4 -6.09 -12.51 5.06
C PHE A 4 -6.20 -11.89 6.46
N PRO A 5 -5.16 -11.99 7.32
CA PRO A 5 -5.24 -11.47 8.67
C PRO A 5 -5.38 -9.95 8.69
N ILE A 6 -6.16 -9.42 9.62
CA ILE A 6 -6.31 -7.99 9.83
C ILE A 6 -5.14 -7.49 10.68
N LEU A 7 -4.56 -6.37 10.29
CA LEU A 7 -3.44 -5.74 10.97
C LEU A 7 -3.86 -4.46 11.69
N ALA A 8 -3.42 -4.31 12.94
CA ALA A 8 -3.57 -3.08 13.71
C ALA A 8 -2.27 -2.25 13.65
N PRO A 9 -2.32 -0.95 13.29
CA PRO A 9 -1.14 -0.10 13.24
C PRO A 9 -0.63 0.21 14.65
N VAL A 10 0.67 0.06 14.88
CA VAL A 10 1.30 0.39 16.18
C VAL A 10 1.36 1.90 16.43
N ASN A 11 1.53 2.71 15.37
CA ASN A 11 1.65 4.17 15.43
C ASN A 11 0.79 4.87 14.36
N GLY A 12 -0.46 4.40 14.20
CA GLY A 12 -1.44 5.00 13.28
C GLY A 12 -0.91 5.19 11.85
N ILE A 13 -1.08 6.39 11.29
CA ILE A 13 -0.63 6.75 9.93
C ILE A 13 0.89 6.68 9.78
N ALA A 14 1.67 6.88 10.85
CA ALA A 14 3.13 6.79 10.75
C ALA A 14 3.58 5.37 10.42
N SER A 15 2.92 4.35 11.01
CA SER A 15 3.14 2.95 10.64
C SER A 15 2.81 2.68 9.17
N LEU A 16 1.71 3.25 8.67
CA LEU A 16 1.31 3.11 7.27
C LEU A 16 2.37 3.70 6.33
N LYS A 17 2.81 4.94 6.58
CA LYS A 17 3.82 5.63 5.76
C LYS A 17 5.16 4.89 5.78
N ALA A 18 5.53 4.29 6.91
CA ALA A 18 6.74 3.48 7.00
C ALA A 18 6.69 2.23 6.10
N CYS A 19 5.50 1.73 5.74
CA CYS A 19 5.34 0.58 4.87
C CYS A 19 5.44 0.91 3.37
N PHE A 20 5.44 2.19 2.97
CA PHE A 20 5.45 2.59 1.55
C PHE A 20 6.69 2.08 0.80
N GLU A 21 7.82 2.02 1.49
CA GLU A 21 9.07 1.50 0.92
C GLU A 21 8.93 0.04 0.44
N PHE A 22 8.02 -0.75 1.04
CA PHE A 22 7.80 -2.13 0.66
C PHE A 22 7.03 -2.29 -0.65
N PHE A 23 6.36 -1.23 -1.12
CA PHE A 23 5.63 -1.22 -2.38
C PHE A 23 6.48 -0.80 -3.57
N ILE A 24 7.73 -0.38 -3.35
CA ILE A 24 8.71 -0.14 -4.42
C ILE A 24 9.07 -1.45 -5.14
N ASP A 25 8.89 -2.60 -4.49
CA ASP A 25 9.11 -3.92 -5.09
C ASP A 25 7.92 -4.40 -5.95
N LEU A 26 6.82 -3.63 -6.04
CA LEU A 26 5.66 -4.01 -6.83
C LEU A 26 6.01 -3.99 -8.33
N ASP A 27 5.53 -4.97 -9.08
CA ASP A 27 5.68 -4.98 -10.53
C ASP A 27 5.01 -3.74 -11.16
N ILE A 28 5.73 -3.14 -12.11
CA ILE A 28 5.27 -1.98 -12.86
C ILE A 28 3.96 -2.27 -13.61
N ASP A 29 3.73 -3.51 -14.02
CA ASP A 29 2.50 -3.88 -14.73
C ASP A 29 1.26 -3.79 -13.83
N TYR A 30 1.42 -4.01 -12.52
CA TYR A 30 0.32 -3.94 -11.56
C TYR A 30 0.14 -2.57 -10.92
N HIS A 31 1.16 -1.69 -10.97
CA HIS A 31 1.15 -0.42 -10.23
C HIS A 31 0.00 0.52 -10.62
N ARG A 32 -0.31 0.58 -11.92
CA ARG A 32 -1.28 1.51 -12.47
C ARG A 32 -2.68 1.03 -12.13
N ARG A 33 -2.87 -0.29 -12.11
CA ARG A 33 -4.12 -0.91 -11.68
C ARG A 33 -4.31 -0.74 -10.18
N PHE A 34 -3.26 -0.99 -9.39
CA PHE A 34 -3.25 -0.78 -7.95
C PHE A 34 -3.68 0.64 -7.56
N PHE A 35 -3.05 1.67 -8.12
CA PHE A 35 -3.41 3.05 -7.77
C PHE A 35 -4.80 3.46 -8.27
N ARG A 36 -5.26 2.90 -9.39
CA ARG A 36 -6.64 3.11 -9.85
C ARG A 36 -7.66 2.47 -8.92
N ASP A 37 -7.40 1.24 -8.46
CA ASP A 37 -8.26 0.52 -7.52
C ASP A 37 -8.22 1.19 -6.14
N LEU A 38 -7.11 1.88 -5.81
CA LEU A 38 -6.96 2.74 -4.65
C LEU A 38 -7.73 4.08 -4.77
N GLY A 39 -8.28 4.39 -5.94
CA GLY A 39 -9.09 5.60 -6.19
C GLY A 39 -8.36 6.78 -6.81
N LEU A 40 -7.06 6.65 -7.13
CA LEU A 40 -6.33 7.68 -7.85
C LEU A 40 -6.75 7.74 -9.31
N THR A 41 -6.84 8.95 -9.87
CA THR A 41 -7.20 9.14 -11.27
C THR A 41 -6.01 8.85 -12.18
N ASP A 42 -6.29 8.52 -13.46
CA ASP A 42 -5.23 8.41 -14.47
C ASP A 42 -4.39 9.70 -14.59
N ASN A 43 -4.99 10.87 -14.30
CA ASN A 43 -4.27 12.14 -14.32
C ASN A 43 -3.26 12.23 -13.17
N ASP A 44 -3.64 11.79 -11.95
CA ASP A 44 -2.73 11.77 -10.80
C ASP A 44 -1.54 10.85 -11.10
N ILE A 45 -1.80 9.65 -11.62
CA ILE A 45 -0.77 8.66 -11.96
C ILE A 45 0.17 9.19 -13.04
N LYS A 46 -0.38 9.78 -14.12
CA LYS A 46 0.41 10.35 -15.23
C LYS A 46 1.23 11.55 -14.79
N SER A 47 0.70 12.38 -13.89
CA SER A 47 1.41 13.55 -13.40
C SER A 47 2.74 13.19 -12.73
N LYS A 48 2.87 11.96 -12.20
CA LYS A 48 4.05 11.44 -11.52
C LYS A 48 4.92 10.51 -12.37
N GLU A 49 4.60 10.31 -13.66
CA GLU A 49 5.39 9.41 -14.54
C GLU A 49 6.82 9.88 -14.80
N HIS A 50 7.10 11.18 -14.63
CA HIS A 50 8.43 11.75 -14.79
C HIS A 50 9.35 11.47 -13.59
N LEU A 51 8.82 11.00 -12.46
CA LEU A 51 9.59 10.74 -11.24
C LEU A 51 10.25 9.36 -11.29
N PRO A 52 11.39 9.17 -10.59
CA PRO A 52 11.94 7.86 -10.32
C PRO A 52 10.88 6.92 -9.71
N TYR A 53 10.98 5.63 -9.98
CA TYR A 53 9.94 4.66 -9.60
C TYR A 53 9.61 4.70 -8.10
N GLY A 54 10.62 4.68 -7.22
CA GLY A 54 10.41 4.76 -5.77
C GLY A 54 9.69 6.03 -5.35
N ASP A 55 10.17 7.19 -5.82
CA ASP A 55 9.56 8.49 -5.53
C ASP A 55 8.11 8.55 -6.05
N LYS A 56 7.84 8.02 -7.24
CA LYS A 56 6.50 7.92 -7.81
C LYS A 56 5.55 7.14 -6.89
N ILE A 57 5.97 5.97 -6.39
CA ILE A 57 5.14 5.16 -5.48
C ILE A 57 4.84 5.95 -4.19
N HIS A 58 5.87 6.52 -3.56
CA HIS A 58 5.72 7.29 -2.34
C HIS A 58 4.77 8.50 -2.51
N GLU A 59 4.91 9.24 -3.60
CA GLU A 59 4.08 10.40 -3.91
C GLU A 59 2.60 10.00 -4.14
N LEU A 60 2.34 8.95 -4.92
CA LEU A 60 0.97 8.48 -5.18
C LEU A 60 0.30 7.94 -3.91
N MET A 61 1.06 7.24 -3.07
CA MET A 61 0.56 6.78 -1.77
C MET A 61 0.28 7.93 -0.81
N ASN A 62 1.11 8.98 -0.80
CA ASN A 62 0.84 10.18 -0.01
C ASN A 62 -0.44 10.89 -0.48
N ILE A 63 -0.64 11.03 -1.79
CA ILE A 63 -1.88 11.61 -2.34
C ILE A 63 -3.10 10.81 -1.87
N TRP A 64 -3.04 9.48 -1.94
CA TRP A 64 -4.14 8.66 -1.45
C TRP A 64 -4.37 8.84 0.06
N VAL A 65 -3.32 8.84 0.89
CA VAL A 65 -3.47 9.09 2.33
C VAL A 65 -4.07 10.46 2.62
N GLU A 66 -3.76 11.47 1.82
CA GLU A 66 -4.38 12.80 1.94
C GLU A 66 -5.87 12.80 1.56
N GLN A 67 -6.27 12.02 0.55
CA GLN A 67 -7.67 11.86 0.13
C GLN A 67 -8.51 11.06 1.14
N GLU A 68 -7.99 9.92 1.62
CA GLU A 68 -8.68 9.02 2.53
C GLU A 68 -8.59 9.50 4.00
N GLY A 69 -7.53 10.25 4.33
CA GLY A 69 -7.31 10.85 5.63
C GLY A 69 -7.09 9.80 6.74
N ARG A 70 -7.86 9.90 7.82
CA ARG A 70 -7.71 9.04 9.01
C ARG A 70 -8.18 7.60 8.80
N LYS A 71 -8.89 7.32 7.71
CA LYS A 71 -9.37 5.98 7.37
C LYS A 71 -8.32 5.15 6.64
N ALA A 72 -7.30 5.78 6.09
CA ALA A 72 -6.23 5.11 5.36
C ALA A 72 -5.56 4.05 6.24
N SER A 73 -5.58 2.80 5.79
CA SER A 73 -4.96 1.68 6.49
C SER A 73 -4.13 0.80 5.57
N LEU A 74 -3.19 0.07 6.16
CA LEU A 74 -2.43 -0.93 5.41
C LEU A 74 -3.34 -2.07 4.92
N ASN A 75 -4.43 -2.36 5.63
CA ASN A 75 -5.39 -3.38 5.22
C ASN A 75 -6.05 -3.04 3.88
N ASP A 76 -6.36 -1.76 3.62
CA ASP A 76 -6.91 -1.33 2.33
C ASP A 76 -5.93 -1.61 1.18
N LEU A 77 -4.64 -1.30 1.39
CA LEU A 77 -3.59 -1.57 0.40
C LEU A 77 -3.44 -3.08 0.16
N LEU A 78 -3.46 -3.88 1.23
CA LEU A 78 -3.35 -5.33 1.14
C LEU A 78 -4.57 -5.95 0.44
N GLU A 79 -5.78 -5.44 0.69
CA GLU A 79 -7.01 -5.89 0.02
C GLU A 79 -6.93 -5.66 -1.49
N ILE A 80 -6.45 -4.50 -1.92
CA ILE A 80 -6.25 -4.22 -3.35
C ILE A 80 -5.23 -5.19 -3.95
N LEU A 81 -4.12 -5.49 -3.27
CA LEU A 81 -3.17 -6.49 -3.74
C LEU A 81 -3.82 -7.87 -3.88
N LEU A 82 -4.68 -8.27 -2.94
CA LEU A 82 -5.42 -9.52 -3.02
C LEU A 82 -6.37 -9.54 -4.23
N ASN A 83 -7.07 -8.43 -4.50
CA ASN A 83 -7.94 -8.26 -5.66
C ASN A 83 -7.17 -8.31 -7.00
N LEU A 84 -5.88 -7.95 -6.97
CA LEU A 84 -4.96 -8.05 -8.10
C LEU A 84 -4.27 -9.42 -8.24
N ASN A 85 -4.69 -10.42 -7.47
CA ASN A 85 -4.03 -11.72 -7.36
C ASN A 85 -2.56 -11.65 -6.88
N GLN A 86 -2.16 -10.54 -6.26
CA GLN A 86 -0.82 -10.32 -5.71
C GLN A 86 -0.72 -10.78 -4.25
N ARG A 87 -1.30 -11.95 -3.93
CA ARG A 87 -1.30 -12.48 -2.55
C ARG A 87 0.10 -12.66 -1.98
N THR A 88 1.03 -13.18 -2.78
CA THR A 88 2.43 -13.35 -2.36
C THR A 88 3.07 -12.02 -1.97
N THR A 89 2.77 -10.95 -2.69
CA THR A 89 3.28 -9.61 -2.41
C THR A 89 2.63 -9.04 -1.15
N ALA A 90 1.31 -9.22 -1.00
CA ALA A 90 0.59 -8.84 0.22
C ALA A 90 1.16 -9.55 1.47
N GLU A 91 1.41 -10.86 1.38
CA GLU A 91 2.00 -11.64 2.48
C GLU A 91 3.40 -11.13 2.85
N LYS A 92 4.25 -10.84 1.84
CA LYS A 92 5.58 -10.26 2.08
C LYS A 92 5.51 -8.89 2.77
N ILE A 93 4.62 -8.01 2.32
CA ILE A 93 4.47 -6.67 2.91
C ILE A 93 3.95 -6.77 4.34
N LYS A 94 2.95 -7.63 4.58
CA LYS A 94 2.42 -7.95 5.91
C LYS A 94 3.54 -8.47 6.83
N ASP A 95 4.34 -9.44 6.37
CA ASP A 95 5.44 -10.00 7.16
C ASP A 95 6.50 -8.93 7.45
N LYS A 96 6.90 -8.11 6.47
CA LYS A 96 7.82 -6.97 6.68
C LYS A 96 7.25 -5.96 7.68
N ALA A 97 5.97 -5.61 7.59
CA ALA A 97 5.32 -4.66 8.49
C ALA A 97 5.29 -5.14 9.95
N VAL A 98 5.06 -6.44 10.16
CA VAL A 98 5.09 -7.06 11.50
C VAL A 98 6.53 -7.19 12.01
N GLN A 99 7.47 -7.65 11.17
CA GLN A 99 8.88 -7.81 11.53
C GLN A 99 9.55 -6.49 11.91
N ASN A 100 9.16 -5.38 11.27
CA ASN A 100 9.66 -4.04 11.58
C ASN A 100 8.85 -3.35 12.72
N CYS A 101 7.97 -4.06 13.40
CA CYS A 101 7.14 -3.55 14.50
C CYS A 101 6.24 -2.35 14.13
N TYR A 102 5.90 -2.19 12.84
CA TYR A 102 4.96 -1.16 12.39
C TYR A 102 3.51 -1.59 12.62
N TYR A 103 3.24 -2.90 12.53
CA TYR A 103 1.91 -3.49 12.67
C TYR A 103 1.95 -4.72 13.57
N CYS A 104 0.82 -5.01 14.20
CA CYS A 104 0.57 -6.26 14.90
C CYS A 104 -0.67 -6.93 14.32
N PHE A 105 -0.79 -8.24 14.50
CA PHE A 105 -2.04 -8.94 14.20
C PHE A 105 -3.13 -8.40 15.11
N GLU A 106 -4.27 -8.02 14.54
CA GLU A 106 -5.45 -7.69 15.31
C GLU A 106 -5.96 -8.98 15.96
N SER A 107 -6.13 -8.94 17.28
CA SER A 107 -6.47 -10.07 18.15
C SER A 107 -7.97 -10.21 18.35
#